data_AF-A0A7J4ZPU6-F1
#
_entry.id   AF-A0A7J4ZPU6-F1
#
_cell.length_a   1.000
_cell.length_b   1.000
_cell.length_c   1.000
_cell.angle_alpha   90.00
_cell.angle_beta   90.00
_cell.angle_gamma   90.00
#
_symmetry.space_group_name_H-M   'P 1'
#
loop_
_entity.id
_entity.type
_entity.pdbx_description
1 polymer ?
#
loop_
_entity_poly.entity_id
_entity_poly.type
_entity_poly.pdbx_seq_one_letter_code
_entity_poly.pdbx_strand_id
1 'polypeptide(L)'
;MLRHDRAHGHIVWVLGPAVAFDKDSRDAMQFVIEQGYCHALLAGNALATHDLEASRFRTGLGQDIYTQALQPHGHYNHLDIINEVRLHGSIPRAIRELGLSDGIIPACERQGVPYVLAGSIRDDGPLPGVISDACLAQDAMRVHARRATTVIALATQLHTIAFGNMVPGYHVTAEDVVRPVFFYVVDMTEFSTDKLANRGSLQAVAILTNAQDFMVNLWHNLR
;
A
#
# COMPACT_ATOMS: atom_id res chain seq x y z
N MET A 1 3.52 -17.21 -9.85
CA MET A 1 2.22 -16.51 -9.73
C MET A 1 2.33 -15.04 -10.14
N LEU A 2 3.04 -14.15 -9.42
CA LEU A 2 3.08 -12.71 -9.77
C LEU A 2 3.57 -12.43 -11.20
N ARG A 3 4.56 -13.17 -11.71
CA ARG A 3 5.02 -13.09 -13.11
C ARG A 3 3.90 -13.37 -14.13
N HIS A 4 2.99 -14.29 -13.82
CA HIS A 4 1.81 -14.57 -14.63
C HIS A 4 0.74 -13.49 -14.47
N ASP A 5 0.39 -13.15 -13.23
CA ASP A 5 -0.68 -12.19 -12.93
C ASP A 5 -0.33 -10.74 -13.32
N ARG A 6 0.95 -10.42 -13.51
CA ARG A 6 1.41 -9.19 -14.16
C ARG A 6 0.84 -9.01 -15.56
N ALA A 7 0.67 -10.10 -16.32
CA ALA A 7 0.18 -10.05 -17.70
C ALA A 7 -1.30 -10.47 -17.82
N HIS A 8 -1.76 -11.33 -16.93
CA HIS A 8 -3.05 -12.04 -17.05
C HIS A 8 -3.95 -11.90 -15.81
N GLY A 9 -3.66 -10.97 -14.91
CA GLY A 9 -4.35 -10.82 -13.64
C GLY A 9 -4.56 -9.38 -13.22
N HIS A 10 -4.97 -9.23 -11.96
CA HIS A 10 -5.10 -7.95 -11.28
C HIS A 10 -4.55 -8.11 -9.86
N ILE A 11 -3.30 -7.72 -9.70
CA ILE A 11 -2.56 -7.76 -8.43
C ILE A 11 -2.87 -6.49 -7.64
N VAL A 12 -3.54 -6.65 -6.50
CA VAL A 12 -3.88 -5.56 -5.58
C VAL A 12 -2.98 -5.62 -4.35
N TRP A 13 -2.36 -4.49 -4.01
CA TRP A 13 -1.55 -4.36 -2.80
C TRP A 13 -2.32 -3.60 -1.73
N VAL A 14 -2.35 -4.13 -0.51
CA VAL A 14 -2.98 -3.47 0.66
C VAL A 14 -1.88 -3.18 1.67
N LEU A 15 -1.48 -1.91 1.81
CA LEU A 15 -0.24 -1.54 2.47
C LEU A 15 -0.45 -0.72 3.74
N GLY A 16 0.30 -1.07 4.78
CA GLY A 16 0.47 -0.25 5.98
C GLY A 16 1.72 0.64 5.90
N PRO A 17 1.80 1.69 6.76
CA PRO A 17 2.89 2.66 6.72
C PRO A 17 4.28 2.07 7.00
N ALA A 18 4.37 0.89 7.62
CA ALA A 18 5.63 0.23 7.92
C ALA A 18 6.52 0.01 6.68
N VAL A 19 5.93 -0.09 5.48
CA VAL A 19 6.65 -0.24 4.20
C VAL A 19 7.38 1.04 3.79
N ALA A 20 6.98 2.21 4.32
CA ALA A 20 7.60 3.49 4.01
C ALA A 20 8.70 3.88 5.02
N PHE A 21 8.81 3.18 6.16
CA PHE A 21 9.75 3.51 7.24
C PHE A 21 11.16 2.94 7.05
N ASP A 22 11.34 2.05 6.08
CA ASP A 22 12.64 1.51 5.73
C ASP A 22 12.92 1.75 4.24
N LYS A 23 14.12 2.27 3.95
CA LYS A 23 14.55 2.66 2.59
C LYS A 23 14.46 1.50 1.60
N ASP A 24 14.95 0.32 1.97
CA ASP A 24 15.07 -0.81 1.05
C ASP A 24 13.68 -1.42 0.76
N SER A 25 12.82 -1.49 1.77
CA SER A 25 11.43 -1.92 1.61
C SER A 25 10.63 -0.97 0.71
N ARG A 26 10.85 0.35 0.87
CA ARG A 26 10.24 1.40 0.04
C ARG A 26 10.71 1.31 -1.42
N ASP A 27 12.02 1.15 -1.64
CA ASP A 27 12.59 1.00 -2.98
C ASP A 27 12.13 -0.29 -3.66
N ALA A 28 12.03 -1.38 -2.91
CA ALA A 28 11.48 -2.65 -3.38
C ALA A 28 10.02 -2.49 -3.83
N MET A 29 9.19 -1.77 -3.07
CA MET A 29 7.80 -1.51 -3.46
C MET A 29 7.71 -0.60 -4.69
N GLN A 30 8.56 0.43 -4.78
CA GLN A 30 8.68 1.26 -5.98
C GLN A 30 9.00 0.38 -7.21
N PHE A 31 9.99 -0.52 -7.10
CA PHE A 31 10.32 -1.45 -8.18
C PHE A 31 9.13 -2.33 -8.58
N VAL A 32 8.40 -2.89 -7.61
CA VAL A 32 7.19 -3.70 -7.86
C VAL A 32 6.16 -2.91 -8.69
N ILE A 33 5.95 -1.63 -8.36
CA ILE A 33 5.04 -0.75 -9.11
C ILE A 33 5.57 -0.50 -10.53
N GLU A 34 6.83 -0.08 -10.65
CA GLU A 34 7.46 0.25 -11.93
C GLU A 34 7.57 -0.93 -12.90
N GLN A 35 7.66 -2.15 -12.37
CA GLN A 35 7.67 -3.37 -13.17
C GLN A 35 6.28 -3.93 -13.45
N GLY A 36 5.19 -3.22 -13.10
CA GLY A 36 3.81 -3.66 -13.39
C GLY A 36 3.32 -4.82 -12.54
N TYR A 37 3.97 -5.11 -11.40
CA TYR A 37 3.49 -6.10 -10.42
C TYR A 37 2.47 -5.52 -9.43
N CYS A 38 2.05 -4.27 -9.62
CA CYS A 38 0.99 -3.61 -8.86
C CYS A 38 -0.01 -2.97 -9.83
N HIS A 39 -1.27 -3.43 -9.79
CA HIS A 39 -2.34 -2.89 -10.64
C HIS A 39 -3.27 -1.95 -9.88
N ALA A 40 -3.29 -2.04 -8.55
CA ALA A 40 -3.96 -1.12 -7.67
C ALA A 40 -3.34 -1.18 -6.27
N LEU A 41 -3.30 -0.04 -5.58
CA LEU A 41 -2.77 0.09 -4.22
C LEU A 41 -3.82 0.64 -3.27
N LEU A 42 -4.04 -0.04 -2.15
CA LEU A 42 -4.99 0.38 -1.13
C LEU A 42 -4.22 0.64 0.16
N ALA A 43 -4.44 1.81 0.74
CA ALA A 43 -3.77 2.23 1.96
C ALA A 43 -4.62 3.25 2.71
N GLY A 44 -4.03 3.88 3.73
CA GLY A 44 -4.60 5.05 4.39
C GLY A 44 -3.65 6.24 4.33
N ASN A 45 -4.09 7.36 4.92
CA ASN A 45 -3.35 8.62 4.98
C ASN A 45 -1.89 8.45 5.44
N ALA A 46 -1.66 7.61 6.46
CA ALA A 46 -0.34 7.40 7.06
C ALA A 46 0.71 6.87 6.06
N LEU A 47 0.37 5.88 5.22
CA LEU A 47 1.33 5.36 4.24
C LEU A 47 1.74 6.46 3.27
N ALA A 48 0.76 7.14 2.67
CA ALA A 48 1.03 8.19 1.68
C ALA A 48 1.80 9.35 2.30
N THR A 49 1.45 9.76 3.52
CA THR A 49 2.16 10.81 4.26
C THR A 49 3.62 10.45 4.48
N HIS A 50 3.90 9.27 5.04
CA HIS A 50 5.27 8.87 5.36
C HIS A 50 6.10 8.51 4.14
N ASP A 51 5.49 8.07 3.04
CA ASP A 51 6.19 7.87 1.77
C ASP A 51 6.64 9.20 1.14
N LEU A 52 5.80 10.24 1.23
CA LEU A 52 6.14 11.59 0.77
C LEU A 52 7.14 12.27 1.74
N GLU A 53 6.99 12.05 3.06
CA GLU A 53 7.96 12.48 4.08
C GLU A 53 9.35 11.88 3.78
N ALA A 54 9.40 10.58 3.48
CA ALA A 54 10.62 9.87 3.10
C ALA A 54 11.25 10.46 1.83
N SER A 55 10.44 10.80 0.82
CA SER A 55 10.93 11.44 -0.41
C SER A 55 11.52 12.83 -0.15
N ARG A 56 10.85 13.62 0.69
CA ARG A 56 11.17 15.03 0.93
C ARG A 56 12.32 15.22 1.93
N PHE A 57 12.27 14.47 3.02
CA PHE A 57 13.09 14.68 4.21
C PHE A 57 13.96 13.46 4.57
N ARG A 58 13.79 12.32 3.87
CA ARG A 58 14.43 11.04 4.20
C ARG A 58 14.06 10.53 5.60
N THR A 59 12.89 10.90 6.10
CA THR A 59 12.41 10.44 7.41
C THR A 59 11.05 9.78 7.35
N GLY A 60 10.77 8.93 8.34
CA GLY A 60 9.44 8.47 8.70
C GLY A 60 9.21 8.75 10.18
N LEU A 61 8.22 9.58 10.52
CA LEU A 61 8.00 10.06 11.90
C LEU A 61 9.27 10.70 12.52
N GLY A 62 10.07 11.37 11.68
CA GLY A 62 11.31 12.03 12.13
C GLY A 62 12.50 11.12 12.37
N GLN A 63 12.38 9.82 12.10
CA GLN A 63 13.50 8.88 12.10
C GLN A 63 14.03 8.73 10.67
N ASP A 64 15.34 8.80 10.47
CA ASP A 64 15.94 8.58 9.14
C ASP A 64 15.70 7.13 8.68
N ILE A 65 15.14 6.97 7.49
CA ILE A 65 14.63 5.68 6.97
C ILE A 65 15.74 4.67 6.63
N TYR A 66 17.01 5.06 6.69
CA TYR A 66 18.14 4.17 6.41
C TYR A 66 18.94 3.89 7.68
N THR A 67 19.39 4.94 8.37
CA THR A 67 20.20 4.82 9.59
C THR A 67 19.38 4.50 10.84
N GLN A 68 18.05 4.68 10.77
CA GLN A 68 17.14 4.52 11.91
C GLN A 68 17.47 5.48 13.07
N ALA A 69 18.19 6.57 12.83
CA ALA A 69 18.51 7.59 13.82
C ALA A 69 17.42 8.68 13.86
N LEU A 70 17.02 9.10 15.06
CA LEU A 70 16.11 10.24 15.23
C LEU A 70 16.77 11.54 14.77
N GLN A 71 16.08 12.28 13.92
CA GLN A 71 16.54 13.56 13.42
C GLN A 71 16.10 14.69 14.37
N PRO A 72 16.96 15.69 14.63
CA PRO A 72 16.56 16.90 15.36
C PRO A 72 15.33 17.54 14.71
N HIS A 73 14.27 17.78 15.51
CA HIS A 73 12.98 18.32 15.04
C HIS A 73 12.24 17.46 13.99
N GLY A 74 12.63 16.19 13.80
CA GLY A 74 12.04 15.33 12.77
C GLY A 74 10.55 15.04 12.98
N HIS A 75 10.03 15.17 14.21
CA HIS A 75 8.61 14.99 14.48
C HIS A 75 7.70 15.99 13.76
N TYR A 76 8.24 17.09 13.21
CA TYR A 76 7.48 18.02 12.37
C TYR A 76 7.41 17.59 10.90
N ASN A 77 8.32 16.75 10.41
CA ASN A 77 8.49 16.47 8.98
C ASN A 77 7.20 15.95 8.32
N HIS A 78 6.48 15.04 8.98
CA HIS A 78 5.21 14.52 8.47
C HIS A 78 4.10 15.59 8.41
N LEU A 79 4.08 16.53 9.36
CA LEU A 79 3.13 17.66 9.36
C LEU A 79 3.49 18.67 8.26
N ASP A 80 4.78 18.93 8.07
CA ASP A 80 5.26 19.84 7.03
C ASP A 80 4.90 19.32 5.64
N ILE A 81 5.13 18.03 5.36
CA ILE A 81 4.75 17.46 4.05
C ILE A 81 3.22 17.44 3.86
N ILE A 82 2.44 17.15 4.90
CA ILE A 82 0.98 17.26 4.83
C ILE A 82 0.58 18.69 4.45
N ASN A 83 1.17 19.69 5.11
CA ASN A 83 0.88 21.08 4.86
C ASN A 83 1.29 21.49 3.44
N GLU A 84 2.50 21.13 2.98
CA GLU A 84 2.96 21.38 1.60
C GLU A 84 1.98 20.78 0.59
N VAL A 85 1.59 19.51 0.74
CA VAL A 85 0.65 18.86 -0.20
C VAL A 85 -0.71 19.56 -0.21
N ARG A 86 -1.21 19.98 0.97
CA ARG A 86 -2.47 20.73 1.08
C ARG A 86 -2.39 22.10 0.42
N LEU A 87 -1.26 22.81 0.53
CA LEU A 87 -1.02 24.08 -0.15
C LEU A 87 -1.03 23.93 -1.68
N HIS A 88 -0.49 22.83 -2.19
CA HIS A 88 -0.56 22.51 -3.63
C HIS A 88 -1.95 22.02 -4.06
N GLY A 89 -2.78 21.54 -3.13
CA GLY A 89 -4.18 21.15 -3.33
C GLY A 89 -4.39 19.72 -3.81
N SER A 90 -3.34 19.00 -4.23
CA SER A 90 -3.40 17.58 -4.55
C SER A 90 -2.03 16.90 -4.47
N ILE A 91 -2.02 15.60 -4.17
CA ILE A 91 -0.81 14.76 -4.17
C ILE A 91 -0.06 14.83 -5.51
N PRO A 92 -0.69 14.60 -6.68
CA PRO A 92 0.02 14.69 -7.97
C PRO A 92 0.67 16.04 -8.22
N ARG A 93 0.01 17.13 -7.83
CA ARG A 93 0.52 18.49 -8.02
C ARG A 93 1.71 18.76 -7.09
N ALA A 94 1.61 18.37 -5.83
CA ALA A 94 2.69 18.49 -4.86
C ALA A 94 3.93 17.71 -5.29
N ILE A 95 3.78 16.46 -5.73
CA ILE A 95 4.88 15.63 -6.24
C ILE A 95 5.65 16.34 -7.36
N ARG A 96 4.94 16.94 -8.32
CA ARG A 96 5.57 17.68 -9.42
C ARG A 96 6.23 18.98 -8.96
N GLU A 97 5.54 19.80 -8.16
CA GLU A 97 6.03 21.13 -7.77
C GLU A 97 7.16 21.07 -6.73
N LEU A 98 7.19 20.04 -5.87
CA LEU A 98 8.25 19.79 -4.90
C LEU A 98 9.40 18.93 -5.46
N GLY A 99 9.26 18.37 -6.67
CA GLY A 99 10.27 17.53 -7.30
C GLY A 99 10.47 16.18 -6.62
N LEU A 100 9.41 15.58 -6.06
CA LEU A 100 9.47 14.28 -5.38
C LEU A 100 9.58 13.16 -6.43
N SER A 101 10.75 12.55 -6.54
CA SER A 101 11.07 11.63 -7.64
C SER A 101 11.02 10.15 -7.29
N ASP A 102 10.92 9.78 -6.02
CA ASP A 102 11.08 8.40 -5.54
C ASP A 102 9.95 8.00 -4.58
N GLY A 103 9.82 6.70 -4.30
CA GLY A 103 8.83 6.15 -3.39
C GLY A 103 7.61 5.54 -4.04
N ILE A 104 6.69 5.12 -3.18
CA ILE A 104 5.52 4.32 -3.49
C ILE A 104 4.48 5.16 -4.24
N ILE A 105 4.05 6.29 -3.66
CA ILE A 105 3.04 7.17 -4.24
C ILE A 105 3.58 7.87 -5.50
N PRO A 106 4.80 8.42 -5.54
CA PRO A 106 5.37 8.95 -6.77
C PRO A 106 5.51 7.90 -7.88
N ALA A 107 5.82 6.64 -7.54
CA ALA A 107 5.80 5.55 -8.53
C ALA A 107 4.38 5.26 -9.05
N CYS A 108 3.37 5.24 -8.18
CA CYS A 108 1.97 5.08 -8.60
C CYS A 108 1.55 6.19 -9.58
N GLU A 109 1.86 7.45 -9.28
CA GLU A 109 1.56 8.59 -10.16
C GLU A 109 2.27 8.48 -11.51
N ARG A 110 3.56 8.08 -11.54
CA ARG A 110 4.30 7.92 -12.80
C ARG A 110 3.78 6.79 -13.67
N GLN A 111 3.39 5.67 -13.06
CA GLN A 111 2.94 4.47 -13.77
C GLN A 111 1.43 4.47 -14.02
N GLY A 112 0.69 5.47 -13.52
CA GLY A 112 -0.77 5.52 -13.59
C GLY A 112 -1.44 4.38 -12.80
N VAL A 113 -0.79 3.87 -11.75
CA VAL A 113 -1.38 2.85 -10.88
C VAL A 113 -2.38 3.52 -9.95
N PRO A 114 -3.68 3.18 -10.02
CA PRO A 114 -4.67 3.78 -9.15
C PRO A 114 -4.41 3.39 -7.70
N TYR A 115 -4.56 4.36 -6.80
CA TYR A 115 -4.51 4.11 -5.37
C TYR A 115 -5.72 4.70 -4.64
N VAL A 116 -6.15 4.00 -3.58
CA VAL A 116 -7.25 4.44 -2.71
C VAL A 116 -6.69 4.66 -1.32
N LEU A 117 -6.83 5.88 -0.81
CA LEU A 117 -6.45 6.24 0.56
C LEU A 117 -7.71 6.36 1.42
N ALA A 118 -8.00 5.33 2.21
CA ALA A 118 -9.09 5.38 3.19
C ALA A 118 -8.68 6.21 4.41
N GLY A 119 -9.57 7.10 4.81
CA GLY A 119 -9.39 7.90 6.02
C GLY A 119 -9.59 7.06 7.28
N SER A 120 -8.96 7.51 8.37
CA SER A 120 -9.07 6.93 9.70
C SER A 120 -9.23 8.03 10.74
N ILE A 121 -9.80 7.68 11.89
CA ILE A 121 -9.98 8.59 13.04
C ILE A 121 -8.67 9.11 13.65
N ARG A 122 -7.52 8.58 13.21
CA ARG A 122 -6.18 8.97 13.67
C ARG A 122 -5.42 9.86 12.70
N ASP A 123 -6.03 10.24 11.57
CA ASP A 123 -5.32 10.90 10.49
C ASP A 123 -4.95 12.35 10.85
N ASP A 124 -3.67 12.69 10.71
CA ASP A 124 -3.19 14.06 10.67
C ASP A 124 -3.43 14.67 9.29
N GLY A 125 -3.92 15.91 9.21
CA GLY A 125 -4.19 16.61 7.95
C GLY A 125 -5.67 16.55 7.56
N PRO A 126 -6.14 15.51 6.82
CA PRO A 126 -5.38 14.53 6.02
C PRO A 126 -4.84 15.11 4.71
N LEU A 127 -4.09 14.30 3.95
CA LEU A 127 -3.70 14.63 2.58
C LEU A 127 -4.94 14.82 1.68
N PRO A 128 -4.95 15.78 0.73
CA PRO A 128 -6.01 15.88 -0.27
C PRO A 128 -6.14 14.59 -1.08
N GLY A 129 -7.36 14.09 -1.25
CA GLY A 129 -7.66 12.84 -1.94
C GLY A 129 -7.90 11.65 -1.00
N VAL A 130 -7.59 11.78 0.31
CA VAL A 130 -8.00 10.81 1.32
C VAL A 130 -9.53 10.82 1.46
N ILE A 131 -10.14 9.64 1.40
CA ILE A 131 -11.59 9.45 1.49
C ILE A 131 -11.95 9.24 2.97
N SER A 132 -12.39 10.29 3.65
CA SER A 132 -12.74 10.25 5.08
C SER A 132 -14.02 9.46 5.39
N ASP A 133 -14.96 9.40 4.44
CA ASP A 133 -16.17 8.59 4.59
C ASP A 133 -15.82 7.11 4.36
N ALA A 134 -15.98 6.30 5.42
CA ALA A 134 -15.61 4.89 5.38
C ALA A 134 -16.44 4.07 4.39
N CYS A 135 -17.70 4.42 4.14
CA CYS A 135 -18.56 3.75 3.17
C CYS A 135 -18.10 4.07 1.75
N LEU A 136 -17.81 5.35 1.45
CA LEU A 136 -17.27 5.75 0.15
C LEU A 136 -15.88 5.15 -0.10
N ALA A 137 -15.03 5.08 0.92
CA ALA A 137 -13.72 4.43 0.82
C ALA A 137 -13.88 2.93 0.52
N GLN A 138 -14.83 2.27 1.17
CA GLN A 138 -15.16 0.87 0.92
C GLN A 138 -15.67 0.66 -0.52
N ASP A 139 -16.55 1.53 -1.02
CA ASP A 139 -17.05 1.47 -2.39
C ASP A 139 -15.93 1.65 -3.42
N ALA A 140 -15.01 2.59 -3.20
CA ALA A 140 -13.83 2.78 -4.03
C ALA A 140 -12.92 1.54 -4.03
N MET A 141 -12.67 0.95 -2.85
CA MET A 141 -11.89 -0.29 -2.73
C MET A 141 -12.56 -1.47 -3.44
N ARG A 142 -13.90 -1.56 -3.40
CA ARG A 142 -14.67 -2.65 -4.00
C ARG A 142 -14.53 -2.74 -5.52
N VAL A 143 -14.26 -1.61 -6.19
CA VAL A 143 -13.95 -1.57 -7.64
C VAL A 143 -12.74 -2.45 -7.95
N HIS A 144 -11.72 -2.42 -7.09
CA HIS A 144 -10.51 -3.24 -7.23
C HIS A 144 -10.72 -4.66 -6.72
N ALA A 145 -11.45 -4.83 -5.62
CA ALA A 145 -11.71 -6.15 -5.02
C ALA A 145 -12.37 -7.13 -6.01
N ARG A 146 -13.33 -6.67 -6.81
CA ARG A 146 -14.05 -7.50 -7.79
C ARG A 146 -13.17 -8.01 -8.94
N ARG A 147 -12.08 -7.30 -9.22
CA ARG A 147 -11.14 -7.64 -10.30
C ARG A 147 -9.95 -8.42 -9.79
N ALA A 148 -9.69 -8.37 -8.48
CA ALA A 148 -8.51 -8.93 -7.86
C ALA A 148 -8.39 -10.43 -8.14
N THR A 149 -7.18 -10.82 -8.52
CA THR A 149 -6.82 -12.22 -8.72
C THR A 149 -5.73 -12.68 -7.78
N THR A 150 -4.89 -11.72 -7.39
CA THR A 150 -3.90 -11.85 -6.33
C THR A 150 -3.99 -10.61 -5.47
N VAL A 151 -4.01 -10.81 -4.15
CA VAL A 151 -3.94 -9.75 -3.16
C VAL A 151 -2.73 -10.00 -2.27
N ILE A 152 -1.94 -8.96 -2.06
CA ILE A 152 -0.85 -8.98 -1.07
C ILE A 152 -1.13 -7.88 -0.07
N ALA A 153 -1.46 -8.27 1.14
CA ALA A 153 -1.72 -7.38 2.25
C ALA A 153 -0.53 -7.40 3.21
N LEU A 154 0.05 -6.23 3.47
CA LEU A 154 1.36 -6.09 4.10
C LEU A 154 1.29 -5.08 5.27
N ALA A 155 1.54 -5.58 6.48
CA ALA A 155 1.66 -4.79 7.71
C ALA A 155 0.47 -3.84 7.98
N THR A 156 -0.76 -4.26 7.69
CA THR A 156 -1.96 -3.45 7.97
C THR A 156 -3.18 -4.27 8.31
N GLN A 157 -3.44 -4.49 9.60
CA GLN A 157 -4.58 -5.33 10.01
C GLN A 157 -5.94 -4.77 9.57
N LEU A 158 -6.17 -3.46 9.81
CA LEU A 158 -7.43 -2.80 9.50
C LEU A 158 -7.80 -2.90 8.01
N HIS A 159 -6.90 -2.48 7.13
CA HIS A 159 -7.15 -2.50 5.69
C HIS A 159 -7.17 -3.92 5.13
N THR A 160 -6.33 -4.83 5.65
CA THR A 160 -6.34 -6.25 5.26
C THR A 160 -7.71 -6.87 5.52
N ILE A 161 -8.25 -6.69 6.74
CA ILE A 161 -9.56 -7.23 7.11
C ILE A 161 -10.67 -6.56 6.32
N ALA A 162 -10.63 -5.23 6.16
CA ALA A 162 -11.63 -4.50 5.38
C ALA A 162 -11.68 -5.00 3.93
N PHE A 163 -10.51 -5.11 3.29
CA PHE A 163 -10.41 -5.55 1.90
C PHE A 163 -10.77 -7.02 1.71
N GLY A 164 -10.34 -7.91 2.62
CA GLY A 164 -10.71 -9.32 2.57
C GLY A 164 -12.22 -9.55 2.64
N ASN A 165 -12.99 -8.72 3.37
CA ASN A 165 -14.46 -8.82 3.37
C ASN A 165 -15.10 -8.45 2.01
N MET A 166 -14.36 -7.79 1.11
CA MET A 166 -14.86 -7.37 -0.21
C MET A 166 -14.38 -8.28 -1.34
N VAL A 167 -13.33 -9.07 -1.11
CA VAL A 167 -12.71 -9.91 -2.13
C VAL A 167 -13.52 -11.20 -2.32
N PRO A 168 -13.89 -11.55 -3.56
CA PRO A 168 -14.55 -12.82 -3.83
C PRO A 168 -13.56 -13.99 -3.65
N GLY A 169 -14.06 -15.17 -3.26
CA GLY A 169 -13.23 -16.38 -3.12
C GLY A 169 -12.78 -17.01 -4.45
N TYR A 170 -13.24 -16.48 -5.58
CA TYR A 170 -12.83 -16.92 -6.91
C TYR A 170 -13.00 -15.77 -7.92
N HIS A 171 -12.28 -15.88 -9.01
CA HIS A 171 -12.36 -15.00 -10.17
C HIS A 171 -12.69 -15.85 -11.40
N VAL A 172 -13.64 -15.40 -12.21
CA VAL A 172 -13.98 -16.03 -13.49
C VAL A 172 -13.27 -15.25 -14.58
N THR A 173 -12.38 -15.91 -15.33
CA THR A 173 -11.64 -15.26 -16.41
C THR A 173 -12.54 -15.00 -17.62
N ALA A 174 -12.02 -14.27 -18.61
CA ALA A 174 -12.74 -14.02 -19.86
C ALA A 174 -13.05 -15.31 -20.65
N GLU A 175 -12.29 -16.38 -20.41
CA GLU A 175 -12.50 -17.70 -20.99
C GLU A 175 -13.42 -18.62 -20.16
N ASP A 176 -14.23 -18.05 -19.25
CA ASP A 176 -15.14 -18.77 -18.34
C ASP A 176 -14.43 -19.79 -17.42
N VAL A 177 -13.13 -19.61 -17.16
CA VAL A 177 -12.38 -20.46 -16.24
C VAL A 177 -12.46 -19.88 -14.83
N VAL A 178 -12.88 -20.72 -13.87
CA VAL A 178 -12.91 -20.37 -12.45
C VAL A 178 -11.52 -20.59 -11.84
N ARG A 179 -10.94 -19.54 -11.25
CA ARG A 179 -9.70 -19.64 -10.48
C ARG A 179 -9.86 -19.05 -9.07
N PRO A 180 -9.18 -19.59 -8.05
CA PRO A 180 -9.18 -19.00 -6.72
C PRO A 180 -8.52 -17.61 -6.73
N VAL A 181 -8.98 -16.70 -5.86
CA VAL A 181 -8.28 -15.45 -5.62
C VAL A 181 -7.23 -15.70 -4.54
N PHE A 182 -5.96 -15.54 -4.89
CA PHE A 182 -4.88 -15.75 -3.93
C PHE A 182 -4.78 -14.54 -3.00
N PHE A 183 -4.89 -14.75 -1.69
CA PHE A 183 -4.86 -13.68 -0.70
C PHE A 183 -3.73 -13.93 0.30
N TYR A 184 -2.63 -13.18 0.18
CA TYR A 184 -1.47 -13.31 1.06
C TYR A 184 -1.49 -12.20 2.11
N VAL A 185 -1.36 -12.59 3.37
CA VAL A 185 -1.27 -11.68 4.51
C VAL A 185 0.12 -11.78 5.09
N VAL A 186 0.87 -10.69 5.01
CA VAL A 186 2.24 -10.59 5.51
C VAL A 186 2.23 -9.65 6.70
N ASP A 187 2.47 -10.20 7.89
CA ASP A 187 2.45 -9.47 9.16
C ASP A 187 3.34 -10.20 10.16
N MET A 188 3.82 -9.51 11.20
CA MET A 188 4.57 -10.13 12.29
C MET A 188 3.66 -10.99 13.18
N THR A 189 2.34 -10.84 13.06
CA THR A 189 1.33 -11.51 13.87
C THR A 189 0.30 -12.23 13.02
N GLU A 190 -0.17 -13.42 13.46
CA GLU A 190 -1.23 -14.19 12.75
C GLU A 190 -2.62 -13.55 12.85
N PHE A 191 -2.80 -12.54 13.70
CA PHE A 191 -4.10 -12.01 14.09
C PHE A 191 -5.00 -11.64 12.91
N SER A 192 -4.45 -10.97 11.89
CA SER A 192 -5.20 -10.57 10.69
C SER A 192 -5.71 -11.78 9.91
N THR A 193 -4.88 -12.81 9.77
CA THR A 193 -5.20 -14.04 9.04
C THR A 193 -6.26 -14.84 9.77
N ASP A 194 -6.14 -14.99 11.10
CA ASP A 194 -7.15 -15.66 11.91
C ASP A 194 -8.52 -14.99 11.80
N LYS A 195 -8.54 -13.65 11.82
CA LYS A 195 -9.79 -12.91 11.65
C LYS A 195 -10.40 -13.10 10.26
N LEU A 196 -9.58 -13.22 9.22
CA LEU A 196 -10.05 -13.48 7.86
C LEU A 196 -10.54 -14.92 7.66
N ALA A 197 -9.83 -15.91 8.22
CA ALA A 197 -10.26 -17.30 8.21
C ALA A 197 -11.65 -17.45 8.86
N ASN A 198 -11.87 -16.75 9.99
CA ASN A 198 -13.17 -16.72 10.66
C ASN A 198 -14.28 -15.96 9.90
N ARG A 199 -13.95 -15.23 8.83
CA ARG A 199 -14.89 -14.41 8.04
C ARG A 199 -15.12 -14.96 6.62
N GLY A 200 -14.77 -16.21 6.38
CA GLY A 200 -15.04 -16.89 5.10
C GLY A 200 -13.99 -16.64 4.02
N SER A 201 -12.91 -15.91 4.30
CA SER A 201 -11.73 -15.83 3.43
C SER A 201 -10.84 -17.06 3.62
N LEU A 202 -11.39 -18.25 3.35
CA LEU A 202 -10.74 -19.56 3.55
C LEU A 202 -9.44 -19.74 2.74
N GLN A 203 -9.17 -18.85 1.77
CA GLN A 203 -8.00 -18.88 0.90
C GLN A 203 -6.88 -17.91 1.33
N ALA A 204 -7.04 -17.24 2.48
CA ALA A 204 -6.00 -16.36 3.01
C ALA A 204 -4.81 -17.18 3.54
N VAL A 205 -3.61 -16.90 3.03
CA VAL A 205 -2.35 -17.52 3.45
C VAL A 205 -1.55 -16.52 4.26
N ALA A 206 -1.24 -16.87 5.53
CA ALA A 206 -0.35 -16.08 6.37
C ALA A 206 1.12 -16.31 5.99
N ILE A 207 1.89 -15.23 5.97
CA ILE A 207 3.34 -15.25 5.91
C ILE A 207 3.86 -14.43 7.09
N LEU A 208 4.38 -15.12 8.10
CA LEU A 208 4.86 -14.49 9.32
C LEU A 208 6.29 -13.99 9.16
N THR A 209 6.41 -12.71 8.89
CA THR A 209 7.69 -12.02 8.77
C THR A 209 7.48 -10.51 8.87
N ASN A 210 8.56 -9.76 9.04
CA ASN A 210 8.50 -8.31 8.97
C ASN A 210 8.36 -7.83 7.52
N ALA A 211 7.82 -6.63 7.33
CA ALA A 211 7.52 -6.11 6.00
C ALA A 211 8.78 -5.88 5.15
N GLN A 212 9.88 -5.48 5.78
CA GLN A 212 11.15 -5.21 5.11
C GLN A 212 11.72 -6.49 4.49
N ASP A 213 11.89 -7.55 5.28
CA ASP A 213 12.42 -8.83 4.84
C ASP A 213 11.57 -9.41 3.70
N PHE A 214 10.24 -9.34 3.82
CA PHE A 214 9.37 -9.80 2.74
C PHE A 214 9.61 -9.01 1.44
N MET A 215 9.62 -7.68 1.51
CA MET A 215 9.76 -6.83 0.33
C MET A 215 11.12 -6.97 -0.33
N VAL A 216 12.20 -7.03 0.45
CA VAL A 216 13.57 -7.18 -0.07
C VAL A 216 13.74 -8.56 -0.72
N ASN A 217 13.29 -9.64 -0.07
CA ASN A 217 13.35 -10.97 -0.66
C ASN A 217 12.50 -11.07 -1.92
N LEU A 218 11.30 -10.49 -1.92
CA LEU A 218 10.45 -10.45 -3.11
C LEU A 218 11.14 -9.71 -4.26
N TRP A 219 11.76 -8.56 -3.97
CA TRP A 219 12.48 -7.78 -4.97
C TRP A 219 13.63 -8.57 -5.62
N HIS A 220 14.45 -9.26 -4.82
CA HIS A 220 15.52 -10.12 -5.33
C HIS A 220 15.01 -11.25 -6.23
N ASN A 221 13.84 -11.81 -5.94
CA ASN A 221 13.24 -12.89 -6.73
C ASN A 221 12.46 -12.41 -7.98
N LEU A 222 12.13 -11.12 -8.06
CA LEU A 222 11.43 -10.51 -9.20
C LEU A 222 12.35 -9.81 -10.19
N ARG A 223 13.57 -9.43 -9.78
CA ARG A 223 14.66 -9.09 -10.69
C ARG A 223 15.02 -10.27 -11.61
#